data_AF-A0A921BN47-F1
#
_entry.id   AF-A0A921BN47-F1
#
_cell.length_a   1.000
_cell.length_b   1.000
_cell.length_c   1.000
_cell.angle_alpha   90.00
_cell.angle_beta   90.00
_cell.angle_gamma   90.00
#
_symmetry.space_group_name_H-M   'P 1'
#
loop_
_entity.id
_entity.type
_entity.pdbx_description
1 polymer ?
#
loop_
_entity_poly.entity_id
_entity_poly.type
_entity_poly.pdbx_seq_one_letter_code
_entity_poly.pdbx_strand_id
1 'polypeptide(L)'
;MAGRIQDLCRHLVDHHGGDAADIWLGASDGADLSRRLRALPGYGAEKTMIFVAVLAKRMGVAPEGWEAAAGPFADDVPRSVADIDSPEALATVRAWKKAQKAAGKSKQD
;
A
#
# COMPACT_ATOMS: atom_id res chain seq x y z
N MET A 1 -17.49 3.48 10.98
CA MET A 1 -16.14 3.85 10.49
C MET A 1 -15.21 4.27 11.62
N ALA A 2 -15.71 4.95 12.66
CA ALA A 2 -14.94 5.33 13.85
C ALA A 2 -14.25 4.16 14.59
N GLY A 3 -14.95 3.04 14.82
CA GLY A 3 -14.39 1.89 15.54
C GLY A 3 -13.07 1.36 14.94
N ARG A 4 -13.01 1.12 13.63
CA ARG A 4 -11.78 0.64 12.97
C ARG A 4 -10.60 1.61 13.08
N ILE A 5 -10.87 2.91 13.12
CA ILE A 5 -9.82 3.92 13.31
C ILE A 5 -9.29 3.85 14.74
N GLN A 6 -10.19 3.74 15.72
CA GLN A 6 -9.81 3.57 17.12
C GLN A 6 -9.01 2.27 17.35
N ASP A 7 -9.41 1.17 16.71
CA ASP A 7 -8.69 -0.11 16.75
C ASP A 7 -7.27 0.02 16.15
N LEU A 8 -7.16 0.72 15.02
CA LEU A 8 -5.86 1.01 14.41
C LEU A 8 -4.97 1.84 15.36
N CYS A 9 -5.49 2.92 15.93
CA CYS A 9 -4.76 3.74 16.88
C CYS A 9 -4.33 2.93 18.12
N ARG A 10 -5.21 2.05 18.63
CA ARG A 10 -4.88 1.14 19.73
C ARG A 10 -3.74 0.20 19.35
N HIS A 11 -3.82 -0.43 18.18
CA HIS A 11 -2.78 -1.32 17.67
C HIS A 11 -1.41 -0.62 17.58
N LEU A 12 -1.37 0.64 17.12
CA LEU A 12 -0.13 1.42 17.06
C LEU A 12 0.47 1.65 18.46
N VAL A 13 -0.35 1.96 19.46
CA VAL A 13 0.12 2.12 20.84
C VAL A 13 0.65 0.80 21.40
N ASP A 14 -0.11 -0.28 21.24
CA ASP A 14 0.16 -1.57 21.88
C ASP A 14 1.35 -2.30 21.25
N HIS A 15 1.59 -2.14 19.93
CA HIS A 15 2.60 -2.90 19.20
C HIS A 15 3.76 -2.07 18.63
N HIS A 16 3.57 -0.75 18.49
CA HIS A 16 4.55 0.15 17.88
C HIS A 16 4.90 1.34 18.78
N GLY A 17 4.57 1.27 20.08
CA GLY A 17 4.88 2.33 21.05
C GLY A 17 4.22 3.68 20.75
N GLY A 18 3.18 3.69 19.91
CA GLY A 18 2.52 4.89 19.42
C GLY A 18 3.22 5.56 18.22
N ASP A 19 4.32 5.01 17.72
CA ASP A 19 5.00 5.51 16.53
C ASP A 19 4.57 4.73 15.28
N ALA A 20 3.80 5.39 14.40
CA ALA A 20 3.37 4.77 13.15
C ALA A 20 4.54 4.50 12.18
N ALA A 21 5.63 5.27 12.26
CA ALA A 21 6.76 5.10 11.36
C ALA A 21 7.51 3.79 11.61
N ASP A 22 7.45 3.24 12.84
CA ASP A 22 8.03 1.94 13.19
C ASP A 22 7.52 0.79 12.30
N ILE A 23 6.29 0.91 11.77
CA ILE A 23 5.72 -0.10 10.86
C ILE A 23 6.64 -0.35 9.66
N TRP A 24 7.25 0.71 9.11
CA TRP A 24 8.09 0.60 7.91
C TRP A 24 9.57 0.89 8.15
N LEU A 25 9.93 1.69 9.15
CA LEU A 25 11.32 1.89 9.54
C LEU A 25 11.89 0.68 10.29
N GLY A 26 11.05 -0.04 11.03
CA GLY A 26 11.44 -1.24 11.77
C GLY A 26 11.41 -2.52 10.94
N ALA A 27 10.95 -2.48 9.69
CA ALA A 27 10.85 -3.66 8.83
C ALA A 27 12.23 -4.12 8.33
N SER A 28 12.53 -5.42 8.44
CA SER A 28 13.81 -5.98 7.99
C SER A 28 13.89 -6.12 6.46
N ASP A 29 12.76 -6.39 5.81
CA ASP A 29 12.63 -6.63 4.39
C ASP A 29 11.18 -6.38 3.94
N GLY A 30 10.92 -6.52 2.63
CA GLY A 30 9.58 -6.35 2.05
C GLY A 30 8.55 -7.35 2.60
N ALA A 31 8.95 -8.57 2.96
CA ALA A 31 8.04 -9.57 3.51
C ALA A 31 7.63 -9.23 4.95
N ASP A 32 8.57 -8.77 5.78
CA ASP A 32 8.29 -8.23 7.12
C ASP A 32 7.40 -6.98 7.04
N LEU A 33 7.73 -6.04 6.14
CA LEU A 33 6.91 -4.85 5.92
C LEU A 33 5.46 -5.22 5.56
N SER A 34 5.28 -6.17 4.63
CA SER A 34 3.97 -6.67 4.24
C SER A 34 3.23 -7.29 5.41
N ARG A 35 3.91 -8.12 6.22
CA ARG A 35 3.35 -8.74 7.42
C ARG A 35 2.90 -7.69 8.45
N ARG A 36 3.74 -6.70 8.75
CA ARG A 36 3.43 -5.60 9.68
C ARG A 36 2.21 -4.81 9.22
N LEU A 37 2.17 -4.42 7.95
CA LEU A 37 1.02 -3.73 7.35
C LEU A 37 -0.25 -4.60 7.36
N ARG A 38 -0.12 -5.90 7.12
CA ARG A 38 -1.27 -6.84 7.12
C ARG A 38 -1.86 -7.06 8.51
N ALA A 39 -1.07 -6.86 9.57
CA ALA A 39 -1.52 -6.95 10.96
C ALA A 39 -2.40 -5.75 11.36
N LEU A 40 -2.32 -4.63 10.64
CA LEU A 40 -3.10 -3.44 10.94
C LEU A 40 -4.61 -3.68 10.74
N PRO A 41 -5.47 -3.27 11.69
CA PRO A 41 -6.91 -3.36 11.54
C PRO A 41 -7.41 -2.71 10.24
N GLY A 42 -8.08 -3.50 9.40
CA GLY A 42 -8.67 -3.03 8.13
C GLY A 42 -7.75 -3.06 6.90
N TYR A 43 -6.52 -3.55 7.03
CA TYR A 43 -5.60 -3.79 5.92
C TYR A 43 -5.79 -5.18 5.33
N GLY A 44 -6.39 -5.21 4.13
CA GLY A 44 -6.54 -6.37 3.24
C GLY A 44 -5.23 -6.70 2.49
N ALA A 45 -5.14 -7.87 1.86
CA ALA A 45 -3.99 -8.23 1.02
C ALA A 45 -3.71 -7.19 -0.07
N GLU A 46 -4.74 -6.77 -0.83
CA GLU A 46 -4.61 -5.71 -1.85
C GLU A 46 -4.13 -4.38 -1.24
N LYS A 47 -4.68 -3.97 -0.10
CA LYS A 47 -4.29 -2.70 0.53
C LYS A 47 -2.86 -2.74 1.02
N THR A 48 -2.42 -3.86 1.58
CA THR A 48 -1.04 -4.08 1.98
C THR A 48 -0.11 -3.92 0.79
N MET A 49 -0.38 -4.62 -0.33
CA MET A 49 0.43 -4.52 -1.55
C MET A 49 0.51 -3.07 -2.07
N ILE A 50 -0.63 -2.37 -2.15
CA ILE A 50 -0.67 -0.97 -2.59
C ILE A 50 0.11 -0.06 -1.63
N PHE A 51 0.00 -0.28 -0.32
CA PHE A 51 0.69 0.56 0.66
C PHE A 51 2.21 0.36 0.60
N VAL A 52 2.69 -0.87 0.41
CA VAL A 52 4.11 -1.15 0.12
C VAL A 52 4.57 -0.38 -1.13
N ALA A 53 3.78 -0.42 -2.21
CA ALA A 53 4.11 0.33 -3.43
C ALA A 53 4.14 1.86 -3.22
N VAL A 54 3.22 2.41 -2.41
CA VAL A 54 3.24 3.84 -2.05
C VAL A 54 4.53 4.19 -1.30
N LEU A 55 4.92 3.39 -0.31
CA LEU A 55 6.14 3.60 0.47
C LEU A 55 7.38 3.61 -0.43
N ALA A 56 7.51 2.63 -1.31
CA ALA A 56 8.66 2.53 -2.20
C ALA A 56 8.69 3.64 -3.25
N LYS A 57 7.60 3.82 -4.01
CA LYS A 57 7.56 4.73 -5.18
C LYS A 57 7.47 6.21 -4.80
N ARG A 58 6.87 6.54 -3.65
CA ARG A 58 6.55 7.94 -3.28
C ARG A 58 7.27 8.44 -2.05
N MET A 59 7.68 7.55 -1.16
CA MET A 59 8.32 7.92 0.11
C MET A 59 9.77 7.46 0.21
N GLY A 60 10.31 6.76 -0.81
CA GLY A 60 11.68 6.26 -0.82
C GLY A 60 11.96 5.14 0.19
N VAL A 61 10.90 4.51 0.74
CA VAL A 61 11.00 3.39 1.68
C VAL A 61 10.85 2.09 0.90
N ALA A 62 11.98 1.57 0.41
CA ALA A 62 12.05 0.41 -0.48
C ALA A 62 13.00 -0.65 0.11
N PRO A 63 12.60 -1.37 1.18
CA PRO A 63 13.41 -2.46 1.74
C PRO A 63 13.59 -3.59 0.72
N GLU A 64 14.62 -4.42 0.90
CA GLU A 64 14.89 -5.53 -0.01
C GLU A 64 13.65 -6.44 -0.19
N GLY A 65 13.30 -6.76 -1.44
CA GLY A 65 12.15 -7.60 -1.76
C GLY A 65 10.79 -6.89 -1.67
N TRP A 66 10.75 -5.56 -1.58
CA TRP A 66 9.48 -4.81 -1.58
C TRP A 66 8.65 -5.05 -2.84
N GLU A 67 9.27 -5.29 -4.00
CA GLU A 67 8.57 -5.52 -5.27
C GLU A 67 7.71 -6.78 -5.19
N ALA A 68 8.27 -7.87 -4.62
CA ALA A 68 7.54 -9.11 -4.40
C ALA A 68 6.38 -8.91 -3.41
N ALA A 69 6.58 -8.08 -2.39
CA ALA A 69 5.55 -7.72 -1.42
C ALA A 69 4.45 -6.81 -1.98
N ALA A 70 4.78 -5.96 -2.97
CA ALA A 70 3.85 -5.09 -3.68
C ALA A 70 3.14 -5.80 -4.85
N GLY A 71 3.66 -6.93 -5.31
CA GLY A 71 3.06 -7.74 -6.38
C GLY A 71 2.85 -6.91 -7.66
N PRO A 72 1.66 -6.98 -8.29
CA PRO A 72 1.37 -6.22 -9.51
C PRO A 72 1.54 -4.71 -9.36
N PHE A 73 1.47 -4.16 -8.15
CA PHE A 73 1.60 -2.73 -7.92
C PHE A 73 3.06 -2.24 -7.90
N ALA A 74 4.03 -3.13 -8.03
CA ALA A 74 5.44 -2.78 -8.18
C ALA A 74 5.79 -2.26 -9.60
N ASP A 75 5.00 -2.64 -10.62
CA ASP A 75 5.25 -2.27 -12.02
C ASP A 75 4.93 -0.79 -12.32
N ASP A 76 5.31 -0.29 -13.50
CA ASP A 76 5.06 1.10 -13.90
C ASP A 76 3.64 1.34 -14.45
N VAL A 77 2.73 0.37 -14.31
CA VAL A 77 1.36 0.52 -14.82
C VAL A 77 0.57 1.43 -13.86
N PRO A 78 -0.25 2.38 -14.36
CA PRO A 78 -1.01 3.31 -13.53
C PRO A 78 -2.22 2.66 -12.84
N ARG A 79 -1.95 1.71 -11.94
CA ARG A 79 -2.93 0.81 -11.31
C ARG A 79 -3.61 1.41 -10.09
N SER A 80 -2.89 2.23 -9.34
CA SER A 80 -3.21 2.51 -7.94
C SER A 80 -2.84 3.94 -7.52
N VAL A 81 -3.00 4.22 -6.23
CA VAL A 81 -2.56 5.51 -5.65
C VAL A 81 -1.03 5.60 -5.56
N ALA A 82 -0.33 4.46 -5.55
CA ALA A 82 1.13 4.45 -5.64
C ALA A 82 1.63 5.12 -6.93
N ASP A 83 0.79 5.19 -7.96
CA ASP A 83 1.14 5.70 -9.29
C ASP A 83 0.65 7.14 -9.50
N ILE A 84 0.33 7.86 -8.41
CA ILE A 84 -0.16 9.25 -8.46
C ILE A 84 0.83 10.19 -7.74
N ASP A 85 1.55 11.01 -8.51
CA ASP A 85 2.38 12.13 -8.05
C ASP A 85 1.84 13.50 -8.48
N SER A 86 0.92 13.53 -9.44
CA SER A 86 0.36 14.76 -9.98
C SER A 86 -1.13 14.63 -10.30
N PRO A 87 -1.84 15.75 -10.52
CA PRO A 87 -3.20 15.75 -11.04
C PRO A 87 -3.35 15.01 -12.38
N GLU A 88 -2.35 15.12 -13.26
CA GLU A 88 -2.29 14.42 -14.55
C GLU A 88 -2.17 12.90 -14.33
N ALA A 89 -1.29 12.46 -13.42
CA ALA A 89 -1.18 11.06 -13.05
C ALA A 89 -2.50 10.51 -12.46
N LEU A 90 -3.20 11.28 -11.64
CA LEU A 90 -4.53 10.93 -11.13
C LEU A 90 -5.54 10.72 -12.28
N ALA A 91 -5.53 11.58 -13.30
CA ALA A 91 -6.38 11.43 -14.47
C ALA A 91 -6.04 10.14 -15.24
N THR A 92 -4.76 9.85 -15.44
CA THR A 92 -4.27 8.63 -16.10
C THR A 92 -4.71 7.37 -15.35
N VAL A 93 -4.52 7.30 -14.04
CA VAL A 93 -4.94 6.16 -13.21
C VAL A 93 -6.46 5.96 -13.27
N ARG A 94 -7.25 7.05 -13.26
CA ARG A 94 -8.71 6.97 -13.39
C ARG A 94 -9.14 6.44 -14.76
N ALA A 95 -8.50 6.92 -15.83
CA ALA A 95 -8.75 6.45 -17.19
C ALA A 95 -8.41 4.96 -17.35
N TRP A 96 -7.24 4.54 -16.84
CA TRP A 96 -6.81 3.14 -16.86
C TRP A 96 -7.79 2.24 -16.09
N LYS A 97 -8.17 2.61 -14.86
CA LYS A 97 -9.16 1.85 -14.06
C LYS A 97 -10.50 1.73 -14.78
N LYS A 98 -10.95 2.78 -15.46
CA LYS A 98 -12.20 2.76 -16.24
C LYS A 98 -12.09 1.78 -17.41
N ALA A 99 -10.96 1.77 -18.13
CA ALA A 99 -10.70 0.83 -19.22
C ALA A 99 -10.64 -0.63 -18.74
N GLN A 100 -9.90 -0.92 -17.66
CA GLN A 100 -9.82 -2.27 -17.09
C GLN A 100 -11.18 -2.78 -16.63
N LYS A 101 -11.96 -1.92 -15.95
CA LYS A 101 -13.33 -2.28 -15.53
C LYS A 101 -14.22 -2.59 -16.74
N ALA A 102 -14.12 -1.82 -17.82
CA ALA A 102 -14.86 -2.09 -19.06
C ALA A 102 -14.43 -3.41 -19.72
N ALA A 103 -13.17 -3.81 -19.54
CA ALA A 103 -12.63 -5.09 -19.99
C ALA A 103 -12.89 -6.26 -19.01
N GLY A 104 -13.63 -6.04 -17.91
CA GLY A 104 -13.89 -7.07 -16.89
C GLY A 104 -12.66 -7.44 -16.04
N LYS A 105 -11.60 -6.64 -16.09
CA LYS A 105 -10.35 -6.84 -15.35
C LYS A 105 -10.33 -6.06 -14.05
N SER A 106 -9.62 -6.59 -13.06
CA SER A 106 -9.31 -5.93 -11.80
C SER A 106 -8.05 -5.06 -11.91
N LYS A 107 -7.64 -4.43 -10.81
CA LYS A 107 -6.41 -3.63 -10.77
C LYS A 107 -5.14 -4.49 -10.69
N GLN A 108 -5.29 -5.75 -10.29
CA GLN A 108 -4.19 -6.70 -10.14
C GLN A 108 -3.89 -7.43 -11.46
N ASP A 109 -4.80 -7.37 -12.44
CA ASP A 109 -4.65 -7.88 -13.80
C ASP A 109 -3.89 -6.87 -14.70
#